data_AF-A0A832A3B5-F1
#
_entry.id   AF-A0A832A3B5-F1
#
_cell.length_a   1.000
_cell.length_b   1.000
_cell.length_c   1.000
_cell.angle_alpha   90.00
_cell.angle_beta   90.00
_cell.angle_gamma   90.00
#
_symmetry.space_group_name_H-M   'P 1'
#
loop_
_entity.id
_entity.type
_entity.pdbx_description
1 polymer ?
#
loop_
_entity_poly.entity_id
_entity_poly.type
_entity_poly.pdbx_seq_one_letter_code
_entity_poly.pdbx_strand_id
1 'polypeptide(L)'
;RGEDHLSNTPKHIALFRAFGAEPPAYAHIPMILNADGTKMSKSDPDPAKARLASLACYMAEGYVPEAVRNYLCLLGWSPKDDRQVLAIEEVIEKFDLPQILRSNARFDVTKLTWLNGEYLRTMTLERFVELARPFTGGRDDPRVLALVKEKIKLLKEVPDWIGYFFTEDFPFDPAAVEKSCRAPQTSERLERLAETFATTEWNPAALETALKALATELGVKAGELIHPCRVAVSGKSTGPSLYHMLEVLGRERVVARLRRAAERFRG
;
A
#
# COMPACT_ATOMS: atom_id res chain seq x y z
N ARG A 1 1.75 32.38 -5.66
CA ARG A 1 0.35 32.34 -5.13
C ARG A 1 -0.57 31.78 -6.21
N GLY A 2 -1.83 31.44 -5.91
CA GLY A 2 -2.78 30.94 -6.92
C GLY A 2 -3.21 32.01 -7.94
N GLU A 3 -3.57 31.57 -9.15
CA GLU A 3 -4.08 32.43 -10.23
C GLU A 3 -5.40 33.13 -9.91
N ASP A 4 -6.17 32.60 -8.95
CA ASP A 4 -7.38 33.23 -8.43
C ASP A 4 -7.12 34.59 -7.75
N HIS A 5 -5.87 34.87 -7.38
CA HIS A 5 -5.44 36.19 -6.88
C HIS A 5 -4.82 37.11 -7.96
N LEU A 6 -4.86 36.74 -9.24
CA LEU A 6 -4.26 37.53 -10.31
C LEU A 6 -4.84 38.94 -10.40
N SER A 7 -6.17 39.07 -10.37
CA SER A 7 -6.90 40.33 -10.41
C SER A 7 -6.62 41.27 -9.22
N ASN A 8 -6.11 40.74 -8.10
CA ASN A 8 -5.73 41.52 -6.93
C ASN A 8 -4.32 42.15 -7.06
N THR A 9 -3.48 41.64 -7.97
CA THR A 9 -2.09 42.08 -8.12
C THR A 9 -1.94 43.57 -8.43
N PRO A 10 -2.70 44.17 -9.37
CA PRO A 10 -2.59 45.60 -9.65
C PRO A 10 -2.91 46.46 -8.42
N LYS A 11 -3.89 46.05 -7.61
CA LYS A 11 -4.24 46.73 -6.35
C LYS A 11 -3.10 46.65 -5.33
N HIS A 12 -2.47 45.49 -5.18
CA HIS A 12 -1.34 45.32 -4.27
C HIS A 12 -0.15 46.18 -4.71
N ILE A 13 0.18 46.19 -6.00
CA ILE A 13 1.25 47.02 -6.56
C ILE A 13 1.01 48.51 -6.28
N ALA A 14 -0.23 48.98 -6.46
CA ALA A 14 -0.58 50.37 -6.17
C ALA A 14 -0.37 50.72 -4.68
N LEU A 15 -0.73 49.80 -3.77
CA LEU A 15 -0.49 49.98 -2.33
C LEU A 15 1.00 50.03 -1.97
N PHE A 16 1.83 49.11 -2.49
CA PHE A 16 3.28 49.14 -2.28
C PHE A 16 3.87 50.50 -2.69
N ARG A 17 3.50 50.98 -3.89
CA ARG A 17 3.95 52.29 -4.40
C ARG A 17 3.47 53.46 -3.54
N ALA A 18 2.23 53.43 -3.07
CA ALA A 18 1.67 54.48 -2.21
C ALA A 18 2.41 54.57 -0.86
N PHE A 19 2.89 53.44 -0.33
CA PHE A 19 3.72 53.41 0.87
C PHE A 19 5.21 53.64 0.60
N GLY A 20 5.61 53.98 -0.64
CA GLY A 20 7.01 54.20 -1.00
C GLY A 20 7.88 52.94 -1.01
N ALA A 21 7.26 51.75 -1.12
CA ALA A 21 7.95 50.46 -1.14
C ALA A 21 7.98 49.86 -2.56
N GLU A 22 9.03 49.08 -2.85
CA GLU A 22 9.14 48.34 -4.10
C GLU A 22 8.23 47.09 -4.07
N PRO A 23 7.37 46.87 -5.10
CA PRO A 23 6.57 45.66 -5.18
C PRO A 23 7.45 44.40 -5.37
N PRO A 24 7.13 43.28 -4.73
CA PRO A 24 7.86 42.02 -4.94
C PRO A 24 7.57 41.44 -6.33
N ALA A 25 8.40 40.50 -6.76
CA ALA A 25 8.08 39.64 -7.91
C ALA A 25 6.86 38.77 -7.61
N TYR A 26 5.96 38.63 -8.59
CA TYR A 26 4.76 37.80 -8.48
C TYR A 26 4.84 36.61 -9.43
N ALA A 27 4.52 35.44 -8.91
CA ALA A 27 4.22 34.24 -9.69
C ALA A 27 2.82 33.75 -9.33
N HIS A 28 1.98 33.58 -10.34
CA HIS A 28 0.61 33.07 -10.22
C HIS A 28 0.57 31.66 -10.81
N ILE A 29 0.40 30.69 -9.92
CA ILE A 29 0.40 29.27 -10.26
C ILE A 29 -1.03 28.88 -10.63
N PRO A 30 -1.24 28.12 -11.72
CA PRO A 30 -2.56 27.66 -12.13
C PRO A 30 -3.28 26.85 -11.05
N MET A 31 -4.60 26.73 -11.19
CA MET A 31 -5.42 25.97 -10.25
C MET A 31 -5.25 24.46 -10.44
N ILE A 32 -5.41 23.75 -9.33
CA ILE A 32 -5.66 22.30 -9.33
C ILE A 32 -7.16 22.08 -9.51
N LEU A 33 -7.51 21.24 -10.48
CA LEU A 33 -8.89 20.88 -10.81
C LEU A 33 -9.18 19.45 -10.37
N ASN A 34 -10.45 19.19 -10.06
CA ASN A 34 -10.99 17.85 -9.95
C ASN A 34 -10.95 17.15 -11.33
N ALA A 35 -11.16 15.82 -11.36
CA ALA A 35 -11.14 15.05 -12.60
C ALA A 35 -12.16 15.54 -13.66
N ASP A 36 -13.29 16.08 -13.20
CA ASP A 36 -14.35 16.67 -14.02
C ASP A 36 -14.05 18.10 -14.50
N GLY A 37 -12.91 18.69 -14.10
CA GLY A 37 -12.50 20.04 -14.46
C GLY A 37 -12.99 21.15 -13.54
N THR A 38 -13.78 20.84 -12.50
CA THR A 38 -14.18 21.83 -11.49
C THR A 38 -13.00 22.21 -10.58
N LYS A 39 -13.04 23.39 -9.97
CA LYS A 39 -11.99 23.83 -9.01
C LYS A 39 -12.01 22.90 -7.79
N MET A 40 -10.85 22.36 -7.43
CA MET A 40 -10.69 21.61 -6.20
C MET A 40 -10.91 22.52 -4.97
N SER A 41 -11.79 22.11 -4.06
CA SER A 41 -12.17 22.90 -2.88
C SER A 41 -12.53 21.98 -1.71
N LYS A 42 -12.22 22.42 -0.47
CA LYS A 42 -12.65 21.73 0.76
C LYS A 42 -14.16 21.89 1.02
N SER A 43 -14.78 22.91 0.43
CA SER A 43 -16.22 23.18 0.53
C SER A 43 -17.00 22.64 -0.66
N ASP A 44 -16.41 21.72 -1.43
CA ASP A 44 -17.12 21.03 -2.51
C ASP A 44 -18.31 20.25 -1.91
N PRO A 45 -19.53 20.37 -2.48
CA PRO A 45 -20.70 19.64 -1.97
C PRO A 45 -20.56 18.12 -2.10
N ASP A 46 -19.69 17.64 -3.01
CA ASP A 46 -19.34 16.23 -3.10
C ASP A 46 -18.27 15.87 -2.04
N PRO A 47 -18.60 15.04 -1.04
CA PRO A 47 -17.65 14.67 0.02
C PRO A 47 -16.40 13.98 -0.51
N ALA A 48 -16.48 13.25 -1.63
CA ALA A 48 -15.32 12.59 -2.22
C ALA A 48 -14.32 13.61 -2.77
N LYS A 49 -14.80 14.68 -3.42
CA LYS A 49 -13.97 15.78 -3.94
C LYS A 49 -13.43 16.66 -2.82
N ALA A 50 -14.27 16.97 -1.82
CA ALA A 50 -13.86 17.75 -0.65
C ALA A 50 -12.67 17.12 0.09
N ARG A 51 -12.64 15.78 0.17
CA ARG A 51 -11.53 15.03 0.79
C ARG A 51 -10.21 15.17 0.02
N LEU A 52 -10.24 15.29 -1.31
CA LEU A 52 -9.02 15.49 -2.11
C LEU A 52 -8.38 16.87 -1.86
N ALA A 53 -9.16 17.87 -1.45
CA ALA A 53 -8.62 19.17 -1.07
C ALA A 53 -8.02 19.19 0.36
N SER A 54 -8.02 18.07 1.09
CA SER A 54 -7.65 17.99 2.51
C SER A 54 -6.44 17.11 2.78
N LEU A 55 -5.37 17.72 3.29
CA LEU A 55 -4.17 16.99 3.74
C LEU A 55 -4.46 15.95 4.83
N ALA A 56 -5.38 16.25 5.75
CA ALA A 56 -5.77 15.34 6.81
C ALA A 56 -6.37 14.03 6.26
N CYS A 57 -7.05 14.09 5.11
CA CYS A 57 -7.57 12.90 4.46
C CYS A 57 -6.44 12.02 3.93
N TYR A 58 -5.40 12.57 3.32
CA TYR A 58 -4.25 11.76 2.87
C TYR A 58 -3.55 11.06 4.04
N MET A 59 -3.40 11.74 5.17
CA MET A 59 -2.84 11.14 6.38
C MET A 59 -3.72 10.00 6.92
N ALA A 60 -5.04 10.22 7.02
CA ALA A 60 -5.99 9.21 7.49
C ALA A 60 -6.12 8.01 6.54
N GLU A 61 -5.96 8.22 5.24
CA GLU A 61 -6.00 7.17 4.22
C GLU A 61 -4.68 6.39 4.11
N GLY A 62 -3.62 6.83 4.80
CA GLY A 62 -2.34 6.13 4.81
C GLY A 62 -1.45 6.42 3.59
N TYR A 63 -1.54 7.61 3.02
CA TYR A 63 -0.53 8.11 2.09
C TYR A 63 0.71 8.56 2.85
N VAL A 64 1.89 8.29 2.28
CA VAL A 64 3.17 8.69 2.85
C VAL A 64 3.51 10.11 2.40
N PRO A 65 4.09 10.94 3.29
CA PRO A 65 4.31 12.35 3.01
C PRO A 65 5.21 12.57 1.79
N GLU A 66 6.16 11.67 1.54
CA GLU A 66 7.07 11.70 0.40
C GLU A 66 6.30 11.60 -0.93
N ALA A 67 5.34 10.68 -1.02
CA ALA A 67 4.52 10.49 -2.21
C ALA A 67 3.56 11.66 -2.45
N VAL A 68 2.89 12.15 -1.39
CA VAL A 68 1.98 13.30 -1.50
C VAL A 68 2.75 14.53 -2.00
N ARG A 69 3.91 14.82 -1.41
CA ARG A 69 4.74 15.95 -1.80
C ARG A 69 5.22 15.83 -3.24
N ASN A 70 5.80 14.70 -3.63
CA ASN A 70 6.25 14.47 -5.00
C ASN A 70 5.08 14.62 -5.99
N TYR A 71 3.91 14.06 -5.67
CA TYR A 71 2.74 14.18 -6.53
C TYR A 71 2.29 15.63 -6.69
N LEU A 72 2.25 16.41 -5.62
CA LEU A 72 1.92 17.84 -5.68
C LEU A 72 2.93 18.62 -6.53
N CYS A 73 4.22 18.28 -6.47
CA CYS A 73 5.23 18.87 -7.37
C CYS A 73 4.93 18.52 -8.84
N LEU A 74 4.46 17.30 -9.13
CA LEU A 74 4.09 16.90 -10.49
C LEU A 74 2.83 17.60 -11.02
N LEU A 75 2.05 18.27 -10.15
CA LEU A 75 0.89 19.07 -10.56
C LEU A 75 1.33 20.44 -11.06
N GLY A 76 1.72 20.49 -12.34
CA GLY A 76 2.11 21.73 -13.00
C GLY A 76 3.62 21.89 -13.16
N TRP A 77 4.42 20.90 -12.77
CA TRP A 77 5.84 20.82 -13.09
C TRP A 77 6.23 19.38 -13.42
N SER A 78 7.19 19.18 -14.30
CA SER A 78 7.75 17.87 -14.60
C SER A 78 9.24 18.01 -14.85
N PRO A 79 10.07 17.07 -14.37
CA PRO A 79 11.48 17.09 -14.70
C PRO A 79 11.67 16.78 -16.19
N LYS A 80 12.77 17.23 -16.77
CA LYS A 80 13.09 17.02 -18.20
C LYS A 80 13.38 15.56 -18.57
N ASP A 81 13.64 14.70 -17.58
CA ASP A 81 13.97 13.28 -17.74
C ASP A 81 12.74 12.37 -17.57
N ASP A 82 11.53 12.93 -17.51
CA ASP A 82 10.23 12.24 -17.36
C ASP A 82 10.09 11.32 -16.15
N ARG A 83 11.04 11.38 -15.19
CA ARG A 83 10.95 10.61 -13.95
C ARG A 83 9.81 11.14 -13.08
N GLN A 84 9.04 10.22 -12.52
CA GLN A 84 7.88 10.56 -11.68
C GLN A 84 8.12 10.31 -10.19
N VAL A 85 9.00 9.37 -9.84
CA VAL A 85 9.44 9.12 -8.47
C VAL A 85 10.72 9.93 -8.25
N LEU A 86 10.64 10.98 -7.44
CA LEU A 86 11.69 11.96 -7.22
C LEU A 86 11.83 12.27 -5.74
N ALA A 87 13.05 12.11 -5.20
CA ALA A 87 13.34 12.60 -3.86
C ALA A 87 13.15 14.13 -3.81
N ILE A 88 12.84 14.69 -2.63
CA ILE A 88 12.59 16.14 -2.55
C ILE A 88 13.84 16.96 -2.80
N GLU A 89 14.99 16.40 -2.45
CA GLU A 89 16.31 16.94 -2.71
C GLU A 89 16.52 17.11 -4.22
N GLU A 90 16.13 16.11 -5.03
CA GLU A 90 16.19 16.19 -6.49
C GLU A 90 15.23 17.23 -7.06
N VAL A 91 14.03 17.36 -6.48
CA VAL A 91 13.08 18.41 -6.89
C VAL A 91 13.66 19.79 -6.59
N ILE A 92 14.25 20.00 -5.41
CA ILE A 92 14.88 21.27 -5.02
C ILE A 92 16.01 21.63 -5.99
N GLU A 93 16.84 20.67 -6.38
CA GLU A 93 17.95 20.89 -7.32
C GLU A 93 17.46 21.23 -8.74
N LYS A 94 16.40 20.57 -9.21
CA LYS A 94 15.92 20.68 -10.60
C LYS A 94 14.88 21.77 -10.81
N PHE A 95 14.24 22.26 -9.74
CA PHE A 95 13.14 23.19 -9.83
C PHE A 95 13.57 24.52 -10.42
N ASP A 96 12.80 24.99 -11.40
CA ASP A 96 12.95 26.32 -11.97
C ASP A 96 11.57 26.87 -12.37
N LEU A 97 11.30 28.12 -12.02
CA LEU A 97 9.98 28.72 -12.13
C LEU A 97 9.43 28.77 -13.59
N PRO A 98 10.23 29.04 -14.64
CA PRO A 98 9.78 28.96 -16.03
C PRO A 98 9.34 27.57 -16.48
N GLN A 99 9.70 26.50 -15.75
CA GLN A 99 9.25 25.13 -16.04
C GLN A 99 7.84 24.85 -15.54
N ILE A 100 7.25 25.75 -14.73
CA ILE A 100 5.88 25.62 -14.28
C ILE A 100 4.93 25.80 -15.48
N LEU A 101 4.09 24.80 -15.71
CA LEU A 101 3.06 24.82 -16.74
C LEU A 101 2.08 25.96 -16.47
N ARG A 102 1.62 26.62 -17.55
CA ARG A 102 0.62 27.70 -17.48
C ARG A 102 -0.82 27.19 -17.47
N SER A 103 -1.04 25.90 -17.74
CA SER A 103 -2.35 25.27 -17.74
C SER A 103 -2.69 24.69 -16.37
N ASN A 104 -3.99 24.67 -16.05
CA ASN A 104 -4.50 23.99 -14.87
C ASN A 104 -4.17 22.49 -14.87
N ALA A 105 -3.81 21.96 -13.70
CA ALA A 105 -3.51 20.55 -13.52
C ALA A 105 -4.76 19.82 -13.03
N ARG A 106 -5.08 18.65 -13.61
CA ARG A 106 -6.15 17.79 -13.11
C ARG A 106 -5.60 16.83 -12.06
N PHE A 107 -6.32 16.67 -10.97
CA PHE A 107 -5.96 15.73 -9.92
C PHE A 107 -6.34 14.30 -10.30
N ASP A 108 -5.35 13.43 -10.37
CA ASP A 108 -5.45 11.99 -10.59
C ASP A 108 -5.10 11.19 -9.32
N VAL A 109 -6.14 10.69 -8.65
CA VAL A 109 -6.01 9.85 -7.45
C VAL A 109 -5.34 8.52 -7.75
N THR A 110 -5.55 7.97 -8.95
CA THR A 110 -4.96 6.69 -9.36
C THR A 110 -3.44 6.83 -9.46
N LYS A 111 -2.97 7.92 -10.08
CA LYS A 111 -1.55 8.25 -10.16
C LYS A 111 -0.93 8.47 -8.78
N LEU A 112 -1.59 9.24 -7.90
CA LEU A 112 -1.11 9.42 -6.52
C LEU A 112 -1.01 8.08 -5.77
N THR A 113 -2.02 7.22 -5.90
CA THR A 113 -2.03 5.89 -5.25
C THR A 113 -0.93 4.98 -5.78
N TRP A 114 -0.68 5.00 -7.09
CA TRP A 114 0.46 4.29 -7.69
C TRP A 114 1.79 4.81 -7.13
N LEU A 115 1.98 6.12 -7.14
CA LEU A 115 3.19 6.77 -6.63
C LEU A 115 3.42 6.41 -5.15
N ASN A 116 2.36 6.42 -4.34
CA ASN A 116 2.43 5.99 -2.94
C ASN A 116 2.96 4.57 -2.80
N GLY A 117 2.50 3.64 -3.64
CA GLY A 117 3.01 2.27 -3.69
C GLY A 117 4.49 2.18 -4.05
N GLU A 118 5.00 3.02 -4.97
CA GLU A 118 6.43 3.05 -5.31
C GLU A 118 7.28 3.52 -4.12
N TYR A 119 6.84 4.55 -3.41
CA TYR A 119 7.51 5.01 -2.18
C TYR A 119 7.46 3.96 -1.07
N LEU A 120 6.30 3.32 -0.88
CA LEU A 120 6.17 2.24 0.10
C LEU A 120 7.11 1.08 -0.21
N ARG A 121 7.34 0.72 -1.48
CA ARG A 121 8.29 -0.34 -1.85
C ARG A 121 9.74 0.02 -1.56
N THR A 122 10.13 1.26 -1.90
CA THR A 122 11.53 1.69 -1.91
C THR A 122 12.03 2.25 -0.59
N MET A 123 11.14 2.70 0.31
CA MET A 123 11.55 3.22 1.62
C MET A 123 12.19 2.16 2.51
N THR A 124 12.95 2.57 3.53
CA THR A 124 13.52 1.63 4.49
C THR A 124 12.43 0.95 5.32
N LEU A 125 12.72 -0.22 5.88
CA LEU A 125 11.77 -0.94 6.72
C LEU A 125 11.47 -0.14 8.00
N GLU A 126 12.47 0.53 8.56
CA GLU A 126 12.35 1.35 9.77
C GLU A 126 11.35 2.50 9.54
N ARG A 127 11.48 3.19 8.41
CA ARG A 127 10.56 4.26 8.02
C ARG A 127 9.15 3.74 7.75
N PHE A 128 9.05 2.59 7.09
CA PHE A 128 7.75 1.93 6.86
C PHE A 128 7.06 1.58 8.18
N VAL A 129 7.77 0.98 9.14
CA VAL A 129 7.23 0.62 10.45
C VAL A 129 6.79 1.86 11.21
N GLU A 130 7.59 2.93 11.21
CA GLU A 130 7.24 4.20 11.83
C GLU A 130 5.90 4.74 11.30
N LEU A 131 5.75 4.81 9.98
CA LEU A 131 4.55 5.34 9.34
C LEU A 131 3.34 4.41 9.42
N ALA A 132 3.56 3.08 9.43
CA ALA A 132 2.50 2.09 9.52
C ALA A 132 1.91 1.99 10.94
N ARG A 133 2.68 2.34 11.98
CA ARG A 133 2.32 2.17 13.39
C ARG A 133 0.89 2.64 13.74
N PRO A 134 0.42 3.83 13.32
CA PRO A 134 -0.94 4.29 13.63
C PRO A 134 -2.05 3.38 13.09
N PHE A 135 -1.76 2.60 12.05
CA PHE A 135 -2.73 1.70 11.41
C PHE A 135 -2.72 0.31 12.02
N THR A 136 -1.60 -0.15 12.56
CA THR A 136 -1.44 -1.56 13.02
C THR A 136 -2.34 -1.93 14.20
N GLY A 137 -2.72 -0.96 15.04
CA GLY A 137 -3.40 -1.19 16.30
C GLY A 137 -2.52 -1.89 17.35
N GLY A 138 -1.20 -1.60 17.35
CA GLY A 138 -0.22 -2.21 18.28
C GLY A 138 0.38 -3.51 17.78
N ARG A 139 0.18 -3.86 16.50
CA ARG A 139 0.69 -5.08 15.84
C ARG A 139 1.91 -4.74 14.98
N ASP A 140 2.97 -4.32 15.65
CA ASP A 140 4.10 -3.59 15.04
C ASP A 140 5.29 -4.49 14.67
N ASP A 141 5.16 -5.83 14.67
CA ASP A 141 6.30 -6.73 14.43
C ASP A 141 6.96 -6.43 13.07
N PRO A 142 8.22 -5.96 13.05
CA PRO A 142 8.89 -5.57 11.81
C PRO A 142 9.01 -6.72 10.80
N ARG A 143 9.08 -7.97 11.27
CA ARG A 143 9.15 -9.15 10.40
C ARG A 143 7.85 -9.35 9.63
N VAL A 144 6.70 -9.12 10.27
CA VAL A 144 5.38 -9.17 9.63
C VAL A 144 5.21 -8.00 8.66
N LEU A 145 5.58 -6.80 9.10
CA LEU A 145 5.48 -5.58 8.30
C LEU A 145 6.35 -5.63 7.04
N ALA A 146 7.54 -6.23 7.12
CA ALA A 146 8.41 -6.45 5.97
C ALA A 146 7.73 -7.28 4.86
N LEU A 147 6.93 -8.30 5.22
CA LEU A 147 6.24 -9.15 4.24
C LEU A 147 5.16 -8.42 3.44
N VAL A 148 4.51 -7.43 4.05
CA VAL A 148 3.33 -6.76 3.49
C VAL A 148 3.66 -5.44 2.80
N LYS A 149 4.81 -4.83 3.12
CA LYS A 149 5.30 -3.57 2.56
C LYS A 149 5.16 -3.49 1.03
N GLU A 150 5.51 -4.56 0.32
CA GLU A 150 5.44 -4.59 -1.14
C GLU A 150 4.05 -4.92 -1.71
N LYS A 151 3.09 -5.31 -0.86
CA LYS A 151 1.76 -5.79 -1.26
C LYS A 151 0.68 -4.72 -1.18
N ILE A 152 0.97 -3.62 -0.50
CA ILE A 152 0.02 -2.53 -0.27
C ILE A 152 0.38 -1.29 -1.09
N LYS A 153 -0.63 -0.47 -1.33
CA LYS A 153 -0.47 0.88 -1.89
C LYS A 153 -0.80 1.96 -0.87
N LEU A 154 -1.49 1.64 0.22
CA LEU A 154 -1.84 2.57 1.29
C LEU A 154 -1.63 1.93 2.66
N LEU A 155 -1.12 2.70 3.62
CA LEU A 155 -0.88 2.19 4.98
C LEU A 155 -2.16 1.75 5.70
N LYS A 156 -3.31 2.31 5.34
CA LYS A 156 -4.61 1.86 5.87
C LYS A 156 -4.94 0.40 5.52
N GLU A 157 -4.29 -0.17 4.50
CA GLU A 157 -4.49 -1.56 4.08
C GLU A 157 -3.72 -2.53 4.99
N VAL A 158 -2.72 -2.06 5.75
CA VAL A 158 -1.88 -2.91 6.62
C VAL A 158 -2.69 -3.85 7.51
N PRO A 159 -3.74 -3.41 8.23
CA PRO A 159 -4.51 -4.28 9.13
C PRO A 159 -5.09 -5.51 8.45
N ASP A 160 -5.56 -5.35 7.21
CA ASP A 160 -6.13 -6.44 6.42
C ASP A 160 -5.06 -7.47 6.07
N TRP A 161 -3.82 -7.05 5.84
CA TRP A 161 -2.74 -7.94 5.46
C TRP A 161 -2.08 -8.65 6.64
N ILE A 162 -2.13 -8.05 7.84
CA ILE A 162 -1.38 -8.55 8.99
C ILE A 162 -2.23 -9.30 10.03
N GLY A 163 -3.57 -9.16 9.99
CA GLY A 163 -4.43 -9.61 11.08
C GLY A 163 -4.19 -11.06 11.54
N TYR A 164 -4.11 -12.00 10.60
CA TYR A 164 -3.94 -13.44 10.89
C TYR A 164 -2.58 -13.81 11.51
N PHE A 165 -1.58 -12.91 11.50
CA PHE A 165 -0.31 -13.15 12.20
C PHE A 165 -0.46 -13.05 13.73
N PHE A 166 -1.48 -12.34 14.23
CA PHE A 166 -1.58 -11.96 15.64
C PHE A 166 -2.75 -12.60 16.39
N THR A 167 -3.57 -13.40 15.72
CA THR A 167 -4.70 -14.12 16.33
C THR A 167 -4.79 -15.53 15.76
N GLU A 168 -5.28 -16.48 16.56
CA GLU A 168 -5.68 -17.81 16.10
C GLU A 168 -7.13 -17.86 15.61
N ASP A 169 -7.93 -16.89 16.01
CA ASP A 169 -9.30 -16.67 15.56
C ASP A 169 -9.31 -15.63 14.45
N PHE A 170 -9.17 -16.10 13.21
CA PHE A 170 -9.25 -15.28 12.00
C PHE A 170 -10.33 -15.84 11.07
N PRO A 171 -11.08 -14.97 10.36
CA PRO A 171 -12.14 -15.41 9.47
C PRO A 171 -11.57 -16.07 8.21
N PHE A 172 -12.31 -17.06 7.70
CA PHE A 172 -12.06 -17.65 6.39
C PHE A 172 -12.92 -16.95 5.34
N ASP A 173 -12.28 -16.50 4.26
CA ASP A 173 -12.97 -16.04 3.06
C ASP A 173 -13.75 -17.20 2.43
N PRO A 174 -15.09 -17.15 2.35
CA PRO A 174 -15.90 -18.23 1.78
C PRO A 174 -15.51 -18.58 0.35
N ALA A 175 -15.14 -17.58 -0.47
CA ALA A 175 -14.73 -17.81 -1.85
C ALA A 175 -13.37 -18.52 -1.93
N ALA A 176 -12.45 -18.20 -1.00
CA ALA A 176 -11.16 -18.86 -0.91
C ALA A 176 -11.30 -20.34 -0.49
N VAL A 177 -12.18 -20.60 0.48
CA VAL A 177 -12.53 -21.96 0.94
C VAL A 177 -13.16 -22.76 -0.19
N GLU A 178 -14.17 -22.20 -0.87
CA GLU A 178 -14.86 -22.89 -1.96
C GLU A 178 -13.90 -23.28 -3.08
N LYS A 179 -13.04 -22.35 -3.49
CA LYS A 179 -12.09 -22.56 -4.58
C LYS A 179 -10.95 -23.52 -4.23
N SER A 180 -10.46 -23.52 -2.99
CA SER A 180 -9.17 -24.12 -2.66
C SER A 180 -9.23 -25.23 -1.61
N CYS A 181 -10.36 -25.38 -0.90
CA CYS A 181 -10.47 -26.28 0.25
C CYS A 181 -11.58 -27.35 0.12
N ARG A 182 -12.43 -27.27 -0.91
CA ARG A 182 -13.55 -28.20 -1.13
C ARG A 182 -13.21 -29.42 -1.99
N ALA A 183 -12.03 -29.45 -2.62
CA ALA A 183 -11.65 -30.58 -3.45
C ALA A 183 -11.57 -31.87 -2.60
N PRO A 184 -11.94 -33.04 -3.16
CA PRO A 184 -11.77 -34.32 -2.48
C PRO A 184 -10.34 -34.49 -1.99
N GLN A 185 -10.16 -35.11 -0.82
CA GLN A 185 -8.86 -35.34 -0.16
C GLN A 185 -8.13 -34.08 0.35
N THR A 186 -8.68 -32.86 0.21
CA THR A 186 -8.00 -31.66 0.74
C THR A 186 -7.72 -31.76 2.24
N SER A 187 -8.66 -32.30 3.01
CA SER A 187 -8.49 -32.58 4.44
C SER A 187 -7.28 -33.50 4.71
N GLU A 188 -7.20 -34.65 4.05
CA GLU A 188 -6.08 -35.60 4.19
C GLU A 188 -4.74 -34.98 3.74
N ARG A 189 -4.74 -34.21 2.66
CA ARG A 189 -3.54 -33.52 2.15
C ARG A 189 -3.02 -32.48 3.14
N LEU A 190 -3.92 -31.72 3.78
CA LEU A 190 -3.55 -30.76 4.82
C LEU A 190 -2.97 -31.47 6.05
N GLU A 191 -3.50 -32.63 6.42
CA GLU A 191 -3.00 -33.45 7.53
C GLU A 191 -1.59 -33.99 7.23
N ARG A 192 -1.37 -34.58 6.05
CA ARG A 192 -0.04 -35.02 5.58
C ARG A 192 0.96 -33.87 5.48
N LEU A 193 0.52 -32.68 5.05
CA LEU A 193 1.35 -31.48 5.02
C LEU A 193 1.73 -31.03 6.44
N ALA A 194 0.81 -31.11 7.40
CA ALA A 194 1.09 -30.79 8.80
C ALA A 194 2.13 -31.75 9.41
N GLU A 195 2.05 -33.04 9.11
CA GLU A 195 3.05 -34.05 9.51
C GLU A 195 4.43 -33.76 8.91
N THR A 196 4.46 -33.46 7.60
CA THR A 196 5.70 -33.13 6.88
C THR A 196 6.37 -31.89 7.47
N PHE A 197 5.60 -30.82 7.70
CA PHE A 197 6.10 -29.57 8.27
C PHE A 197 6.52 -29.70 9.74
N ALA A 198 5.99 -30.66 10.50
CA ALA A 198 6.40 -30.88 11.89
C ALA A 198 7.89 -31.28 12.01
N THR A 199 8.43 -31.98 11.01
CA THR A 199 9.82 -32.48 10.98
C THR A 199 10.74 -31.71 10.04
N THR A 200 10.19 -30.81 9.22
CA THR A 200 10.96 -30.00 8.25
C THR A 200 11.73 -28.87 8.93
N GLU A 201 12.95 -28.58 8.45
CA GLU A 201 13.71 -27.39 8.86
C GLU A 201 12.90 -26.10 8.62
N TRP A 202 12.87 -25.19 9.60
CA TRP A 202 11.93 -24.06 9.56
C TRP A 202 12.50 -22.82 8.87
N ASN A 203 12.73 -22.93 7.56
CA ASN A 203 13.11 -21.80 6.70
C ASN A 203 12.36 -21.88 5.35
N PRO A 204 12.24 -20.78 4.60
CA PRO A 204 11.42 -20.73 3.38
C PRO A 204 11.81 -21.76 2.31
N ALA A 205 13.11 -21.98 2.10
CA ALA A 205 13.61 -22.89 1.08
C ALA A 205 13.34 -24.36 1.41
N ALA A 206 13.51 -24.74 2.69
CA ALA A 206 13.21 -26.08 3.18
C ALA A 206 11.70 -26.37 3.12
N LEU A 207 10.86 -25.40 3.52
CA LEU A 207 9.40 -25.53 3.44
C LEU A 207 8.90 -25.68 1.99
N GLU A 208 9.45 -24.92 1.06
CA GLU A 208 9.15 -25.05 -0.37
C GLU A 208 9.54 -26.42 -0.92
N THR A 209 10.73 -26.89 -0.57
CA THR A 209 11.25 -28.19 -1.00
C THR A 209 10.39 -29.34 -0.46
N ALA A 210 10.06 -29.30 0.83
CA ALA A 210 9.23 -30.31 1.48
C ALA A 210 7.81 -30.36 0.90
N LEU A 211 7.19 -29.20 0.66
CA LEU A 211 5.87 -29.14 0.02
C LEU A 211 5.89 -29.73 -1.39
N LYS A 212 6.89 -29.40 -2.20
CA LYS A 212 7.02 -29.92 -3.58
C LYS A 212 7.30 -31.43 -3.61
N ALA A 213 8.10 -31.93 -2.67
CA ALA A 213 8.35 -33.35 -2.50
C ALA A 213 7.06 -34.09 -2.14
N LEU A 214 6.29 -33.58 -1.18
CA LEU A 214 4.99 -34.15 -0.81
C LEU A 214 3.99 -34.11 -1.97
N ALA A 215 3.94 -33.01 -2.74
CA ALA A 215 3.08 -32.94 -3.92
C ALA A 215 3.42 -34.04 -4.93
N THR A 216 4.71 -34.32 -5.12
CA THR A 216 5.21 -35.37 -6.01
C THR A 216 4.84 -36.76 -5.48
N GLU A 217 5.03 -37.02 -4.18
CA GLU A 217 4.65 -38.28 -3.52
C GLU A 217 3.15 -38.57 -3.67
N LEU A 218 2.30 -37.54 -3.50
CA LEU A 218 0.85 -37.66 -3.61
C LEU A 218 0.34 -37.65 -5.06
N GLY A 219 1.21 -37.44 -6.05
CA GLY A 219 0.83 -37.38 -7.47
C GLY A 219 -0.02 -36.17 -7.86
N VAL A 220 0.12 -35.05 -7.14
CA VAL A 220 -0.68 -33.82 -7.32
C VAL A 220 0.17 -32.64 -7.74
N LYS A 221 -0.46 -31.59 -8.31
CA LYS A 221 0.26 -30.34 -8.60
C LYS A 221 0.56 -29.60 -7.31
N ALA A 222 1.71 -28.94 -7.21
CA ALA A 222 2.09 -28.15 -6.02
C ALA A 222 1.02 -27.11 -5.62
N GLY A 223 0.32 -26.51 -6.60
CA GLY A 223 -0.79 -25.58 -6.36
C GLY A 223 -1.92 -26.18 -5.50
N GLU A 224 -2.15 -27.49 -5.59
CA GLU A 224 -3.16 -28.22 -4.81
C GLU A 224 -2.78 -28.39 -3.34
N LEU A 225 -1.53 -28.07 -2.96
CA LEU A 225 -1.11 -27.95 -1.56
C LEU A 225 -0.90 -26.48 -1.16
N ILE A 226 -0.31 -25.67 -2.04
CA ILE A 226 -0.01 -24.24 -1.80
C ILE A 226 -1.29 -23.45 -1.47
N HIS A 227 -2.34 -23.59 -2.28
CA HIS A 227 -3.56 -22.80 -2.10
C HIS A 227 -4.33 -23.19 -0.82
N PRO A 228 -4.63 -24.48 -0.55
CA PRO A 228 -5.25 -24.85 0.72
C PRO A 228 -4.37 -24.55 1.93
N CYS A 229 -3.04 -24.71 1.84
CA CYS A 229 -2.12 -24.34 2.93
C CYS A 229 -2.26 -22.85 3.28
N ARG A 230 -2.24 -21.96 2.28
CA ARG A 230 -2.44 -20.52 2.49
C ARG A 230 -3.77 -20.24 3.18
N VAL A 231 -4.87 -20.80 2.65
CA VAL A 231 -6.21 -20.59 3.23
C VAL A 231 -6.25 -21.12 4.66
N ALA A 232 -5.69 -22.29 4.93
CA ALA A 232 -5.64 -22.88 6.27
C ALA A 232 -4.91 -21.99 7.28
N VAL A 233 -3.81 -21.34 6.88
CA VAL A 233 -2.99 -20.54 7.81
C VAL A 233 -3.36 -19.06 7.87
N SER A 234 -4.08 -18.51 6.88
CA SER A 234 -4.42 -17.07 6.85
C SER A 234 -5.90 -16.76 6.68
N GLY A 235 -6.71 -17.76 6.32
CA GLY A 235 -8.11 -17.57 5.94
C GLY A 235 -8.31 -16.91 4.57
N LYS A 236 -7.23 -16.62 3.84
CA LYS A 236 -7.27 -15.82 2.59
C LYS A 236 -6.69 -16.56 1.40
N SER A 237 -7.17 -16.25 0.20
CA SER A 237 -6.66 -16.79 -1.07
C SER A 237 -5.37 -16.11 -1.55
N THR A 238 -5.12 -14.87 -1.12
CA THR A 238 -3.97 -14.06 -1.48
C THR A 238 -3.21 -13.61 -0.23
N GLY A 239 -1.95 -13.25 -0.40
CA GLY A 239 -1.07 -12.91 0.71
C GLY A 239 0.36 -12.66 0.24
N PRO A 240 1.28 -12.34 1.17
CA PRO A 240 2.71 -12.31 0.87
C PRO A 240 3.22 -13.71 0.47
N SER A 241 4.51 -13.83 0.20
CA SER A 241 5.14 -15.14 -0.08
C SER A 241 4.71 -16.18 0.96
N LEU A 242 4.19 -17.33 0.51
CA LEU A 242 3.66 -18.35 1.40
C LEU A 242 4.72 -18.79 2.40
N TYR A 243 5.90 -19.16 1.91
CA TYR A 243 6.94 -19.74 2.75
C TYR A 243 7.52 -18.77 3.77
N HIS A 244 7.70 -17.49 3.41
CA HIS A 244 8.12 -16.45 4.36
C HIS A 244 7.01 -16.13 5.38
N MET A 245 5.73 -16.20 4.98
CA MET A 245 4.62 -16.11 5.92
C MET A 245 4.64 -17.26 6.93
N LEU A 246 4.90 -18.49 6.48
CA LEU A 246 5.02 -19.67 7.36
C LEU A 246 6.21 -19.54 8.32
N GLU A 247 7.35 -19.05 7.83
CA GLU A 247 8.53 -18.77 8.66
C GLU A 247 8.17 -17.81 9.82
N VAL A 248 7.55 -16.67 9.50
CA VAL A 248 7.17 -15.65 10.50
C VAL A 248 6.08 -16.15 11.45
N LEU A 249 5.12 -16.96 10.99
CA LEU A 249 4.10 -17.57 11.84
C LEU A 249 4.70 -18.58 12.84
N GLY A 250 5.76 -19.29 12.43
CA GLY A 250 6.41 -20.31 13.25
C GLY A 250 5.76 -21.70 13.12
N ARG A 251 6.58 -22.73 13.37
CA ARG A 251 6.24 -24.15 13.16
C ARG A 251 4.97 -24.58 13.87
N GLU A 252 4.93 -24.38 15.18
CA GLU A 252 3.85 -24.87 16.04
C GLU A 252 2.50 -24.32 15.61
N ARG A 253 2.42 -23.00 15.34
CA ARG A 253 1.20 -22.33 14.89
C ARG A 253 0.76 -22.82 13.52
N VAL A 254 1.69 -22.94 12.58
CA VAL A 254 1.37 -23.43 11.23
C VAL A 254 0.83 -24.86 11.27
N VAL A 255 1.52 -25.77 11.95
CA VAL A 255 1.11 -27.18 12.06
C VAL A 255 -0.27 -27.29 12.74
N ALA A 256 -0.50 -26.55 13.83
CA ALA A 256 -1.79 -26.52 14.50
C ALA A 256 -2.91 -25.99 13.59
N ARG A 257 -2.66 -24.90 12.83
CA ARG A 257 -3.63 -24.34 11.87
C ARG A 257 -3.96 -25.32 10.75
N LEU A 258 -2.97 -26.03 10.22
CA LEU A 258 -3.17 -27.05 9.18
C LEU A 258 -4.04 -28.21 9.68
N ARG A 259 -3.77 -28.74 10.89
CA ARG A 259 -4.60 -29.79 11.50
C ARG A 259 -6.03 -29.33 11.75
N ARG A 260 -6.20 -28.14 12.34
CA ARG A 260 -7.52 -27.53 12.56
C ARG A 260 -8.29 -27.34 11.26
N ALA A 261 -7.62 -26.91 10.20
CA ALA A 261 -8.23 -26.76 8.88
C ALA A 261 -8.58 -28.12 8.26
N ALA A 262 -7.73 -29.13 8.42
CA ALA A 262 -8.01 -30.50 7.98
C ALA A 262 -9.29 -31.03 8.63
N GLU A 263 -9.44 -30.88 9.95
CA GLU A 263 -10.68 -31.24 10.67
C GLU A 263 -11.89 -30.44 10.18
N ARG A 264 -11.75 -29.12 10.02
CA ARG A 264 -12.84 -28.24 9.59
C ARG A 264 -13.36 -28.57 8.18
N PHE A 265 -12.47 -28.97 7.28
CA PHE A 265 -12.82 -29.30 5.89
C PHE A 265 -13.09 -30.79 5.69
N ARG A 266 -13.12 -31.57 6.77
CA ARG A 266 -13.48 -32.99 6.75
C ARG A 266 -15.01 -33.10 6.70
N GLY A 267 -15.54 -33.20 5.47
CA GLY A 267 -16.94 -33.55 5.17
C GLY A 267 -17.97 -32.66 5.85
#